data_AF-A0A961HZ21-F1
#
_entry.id   AF-A0A961HZ21-F1
#
_cell.length_a   1.000
_cell.length_b   1.000
_cell.length_c   1.000
_cell.angle_alpha   90.00
_cell.angle_beta   90.00
_cell.angle_gamma   90.00
#
_symmetry.space_group_name_H-M   'P 1'
#
loop_
_entity.id
_entity.type
_entity.pdbx_description
1 polymer ?
#
loop_
_entity_poly.entity_id
_entity_poly.type
_entity_poly.pdbx_seq_one_letter_code
_entity_poly.pdbx_strand_id
1 'polypeptide(L)'
;MGKFTDNPRRLNRPHIEKKMLGRGTILEIELKGTRFQVPHDELVAWVGENLNALNTKSWREKGIYSWPQASDKMTDYLRRFEVSCDGGH
;
A
#
# COMPACT_ATOMS: atom_id res chain seq x y z
N MET A 1 -21.97 -4.66 -15.89
CA MET A 1 -20.58 -5.10 -15.68
C MET A 1 -19.77 -3.96 -15.08
N GLY A 2 -19.36 -4.06 -13.81
CA GLY A 2 -18.46 -3.08 -13.20
C GLY A 2 -17.09 -3.17 -13.85
N LYS A 3 -16.55 -2.04 -14.30
CA LYS A 3 -15.21 -1.98 -14.89
C LYS A 3 -14.19 -2.29 -13.80
N PHE A 4 -13.58 -3.47 -13.87
CA PHE A 4 -12.34 -3.76 -13.15
C PHE A 4 -11.24 -3.01 -13.88
N THR A 5 -11.01 -1.75 -13.51
CA THR A 5 -9.80 -1.05 -13.92
C THR A 5 -8.65 -1.65 -13.13
N ASP A 6 -8.04 -2.69 -13.72
CA ASP A 6 -6.68 -3.12 -13.43
C ASP A 6 -5.72 -2.02 -13.89
N ASN A 7 -5.61 -0.97 -13.09
CA ASN A 7 -4.57 0.03 -13.27
C ASN A 7 -3.94 0.21 -11.90
N PRO A 8 -2.62 0.01 -11.76
CA PRO A 8 -1.95 0.23 -10.49
C PRO A 8 -2.26 1.66 -10.05
N ARG A 9 -2.91 1.76 -8.89
CA ARG A 9 -3.27 3.07 -8.35
C ARG A 9 -1.97 3.70 -7.87
N ARG A 10 -1.54 4.73 -8.59
CA ARG A 10 -0.43 5.60 -8.17
C ARG A 10 -0.87 6.42 -6.98
N LEU A 11 -0.22 6.16 -5.85
CA LEU A 11 -0.54 6.82 -4.61
C LEU A 11 0.71 7.54 -4.10
N ASN A 12 0.60 8.86 -3.97
CA ASN A 12 1.58 9.68 -3.24
C ASN A 12 1.57 9.39 -1.73
N ARG A 13 0.57 8.65 -1.25
CA ARG A 13 0.39 8.30 0.17
C ARG A 13 -0.06 6.85 0.30
N PRO A 14 0.60 6.06 1.16
CA PRO A 14 0.14 4.72 1.45
C PRO A 14 -1.26 4.77 2.04
N HIS A 15 -2.17 3.96 1.49
CA HIS A 15 -3.47 3.68 2.08
C HIS A 15 -3.81 2.21 1.91
N ILE A 16 -4.63 1.70 2.82
CA ILE A 16 -5.22 0.38 2.74
C ILE A 16 -6.74 0.50 2.72
N GLU A 17 -7.40 -0.31 1.88
CA GLU A 17 -8.86 -0.38 1.81
C GLU A 17 -9.33 -1.83 1.93
N LYS A 18 -10.22 -2.15 2.88
CA LYS A 18 -10.83 -3.49 3.05
C LYS A 18 -11.49 -4.00 1.78
N LYS A 19 -12.05 -3.10 0.96
CA LYS A 19 -12.71 -3.48 -0.30
C LYS A 19 -11.76 -4.14 -1.32
N MET A 20 -10.45 -3.98 -1.14
CA MET A 20 -9.39 -4.48 -2.03
C MET A 20 -8.77 -5.79 -1.52
N LEU A 21 -9.09 -6.20 -0.29
CA LEU A 21 -8.66 -7.47 0.27
C LEU A 21 -9.16 -8.65 -0.57
N GLY A 22 -8.27 -9.60 -0.82
CA GLY A 22 -8.57 -10.80 -1.61
C GLY A 22 -8.73 -10.56 -3.10
N ARG A 23 -8.44 -9.34 -3.60
CA ARG A 23 -8.49 -9.03 -5.04
C ARG A 23 -7.15 -9.17 -5.75
N GLY A 24 -6.06 -9.44 -5.02
CA GLY A 24 -4.72 -9.51 -5.59
C GLY A 24 -4.26 -8.18 -6.19
N THR A 25 -4.76 -7.04 -5.68
CA THR A 25 -4.41 -5.74 -6.23
C THR A 25 -3.00 -5.33 -5.81
N ILE A 26 -2.18 -4.90 -6.76
CA ILE A 26 -0.87 -4.30 -6.49
C ILE A 26 -1.05 -2.80 -6.25
N LEU A 27 -0.43 -2.29 -5.18
CA LEU A 27 -0.34 -0.87 -4.90
C LEU A 27 1.00 -0.31 -5.37
N GLU A 28 0.96 0.77 -6.14
CA GLU A 28 2.14 1.53 -6.50
C GLU A 28 2.24 2.77 -5.61
N ILE A 29 3.17 2.73 -4.67
CA ILE A 29 3.41 3.79 -3.69
C ILE A 29 4.66 4.54 -4.13
N GLU A 30 4.57 5.85 -4.28
CA GLU A 30 5.74 6.69 -4.56
C GLU A 30 6.14 7.45 -3.28
N LEU A 31 7.32 7.14 -2.73
CA LEU A 31 7.87 7.85 -1.56
C LEU A 31 9.20 8.51 -1.94
N LYS A 32 9.29 9.83 -1.77
CA LYS A 32 10.50 10.63 -2.02
C LYS A 32 11.11 10.41 -3.42
N GLY A 33 10.29 10.15 -4.44
CA GLY A 33 10.73 9.88 -5.82
C GLY A 33 11.09 8.43 -6.11
N THR A 34 11.05 7.56 -5.10
CA THR A 34 11.22 6.11 -5.27
C THR A 34 9.85 5.45 -5.38
N ARG A 35 9.70 4.52 -6.33
CA ARG A 35 8.46 3.75 -6.52
C ARG A 35 8.57 2.39 -5.85
N PHE A 36 7.49 1.97 -5.22
CA PHE A 36 7.37 0.70 -4.54
C PHE A 36 6.10 -0.01 -5.01
N GLN A 37 6.22 -1.27 -5.42
CA GLN A 37 5.09 -2.09 -5.86
C GLN A 37 4.84 -3.21 -4.87
N VAL A 38 3.89 -2.98 -3.96
CA VAL A 38 3.56 -3.92 -2.89
C VAL A 38 2.16 -4.50 -3.11
N PRO A 39 1.97 -5.82 -2.95
CA PRO A 39 0.63 -6.40 -2.95
C PRO A 39 -0.20 -5.81 -1.80
N HIS A 40 -1.45 -5.43 -2.08
CA HIS A 40 -2.32 -4.83 -1.07
C HIS A 40 -2.56 -5.76 0.13
N ASP A 41 -2.80 -7.05 -0.12
CA ASP A 41 -2.98 -8.06 0.94
C ASP A 41 -1.74 -8.19 1.83
N GLU A 42 -0.54 -8.28 1.24
CA GLU A 42 0.73 -8.31 1.98
C GLU A 42 0.93 -7.04 2.82
N LEU A 43 0.61 -5.87 2.24
CA LEU A 43 0.68 -4.63 2.98
C LEU A 43 -0.30 -4.63 4.16
N VAL A 44 -1.52 -5.13 3.99
CA VAL A 44 -2.53 -5.22 5.06
C VAL A 44 -2.10 -6.19 6.17
N ALA A 45 -1.53 -7.34 5.81
CA ALA A 45 -1.00 -8.28 6.78
C ALA A 45 0.15 -7.62 7.58
N TRP A 46 1.13 -7.05 6.88
CA TRP A 46 2.27 -6.41 7.52
C TRP A 46 1.88 -5.25 8.43
N VAL A 47 0.99 -4.34 7.99
CA VAL A 47 0.50 -3.24 8.84
C VAL A 47 -0.44 -3.70 9.95
N GLY A 48 -0.94 -4.94 9.91
CA GLY A 48 -1.66 -5.54 11.02
C GLY A 48 -0.75 -6.07 12.11
N GLU A 49 0.39 -6.63 11.72
CA GLU A 49 1.37 -7.19 12.65
C GLU A 49 2.35 -6.14 13.19
N ASN A 50 2.74 -5.17 12.35
CA ASN A 50 3.78 -4.19 12.67
C ASN A 50 3.23 -2.82 13.07
N LEU A 51 2.00 -2.51 12.66
CA LEU A 51 1.32 -1.25 12.99
C LEU A 51 0.00 -1.54 13.69
N ASN A 52 -0.50 -0.57 14.45
CA ASN A 52 -1.81 -0.71 15.10
C ASN A 52 -2.97 -0.28 14.18
N ALA A 53 -2.75 -0.29 12.85
CA ALA A 53 -3.66 0.30 11.87
C ALA A 53 -5.01 -0.44 11.81
N LEU A 54 -5.00 -1.76 11.97
CA LEU A 54 -6.22 -2.59 11.94
C LEU A 54 -7.11 -2.39 13.18
N ASN A 55 -6.56 -1.91 14.29
CA ASN A 55 -7.35 -1.61 15.49
C ASN A 55 -7.94 -0.20 15.49
N THR A 56 -7.57 0.66 14.53
CA THR A 56 -8.08 2.04 14.49
C THR A 56 -9.56 2.10 14.14
N LYS A 57 -10.25 3.10 14.70
CA LYS A 57 -11.67 3.35 14.44
C LYS A 57 -11.97 3.48 12.94
N SER A 58 -11.11 4.19 12.20
CA SER A 58 -11.24 4.36 10.74
C SER A 58 -11.22 3.04 9.98
N TRP A 59 -10.35 2.11 10.33
CA TRP A 59 -10.32 0.78 9.71
C TRP A 59 -11.52 -0.08 10.13
N ARG A 60 -11.91 -0.03 11.40
CA ARG A 60 -13.06 -0.80 11.90
C ARG A 60 -14.38 -0.33 11.31
N GLU A 61 -14.62 0.98 11.29
CA GLU A 61 -15.88 1.58 10.84
C GLU A 61 -15.94 1.81 9.33
N LYS A 62 -14.89 2.40 8.74
CA LYS A 62 -14.90 2.75 7.31
C LYS A 62 -14.23 1.70 6.43
N GLY A 63 -13.41 0.82 7.00
CA GLY A 63 -12.62 -0.13 6.23
C GLY A 63 -11.56 0.54 5.35
N ILE A 64 -11.18 1.77 5.66
CA ILE A 64 -10.12 2.50 4.96
C ILE A 64 -9.21 3.15 5.98
N TYR A 65 -7.91 3.05 5.75
CA TYR A 65 -6.91 3.74 6.52
C TYR A 65 -5.87 4.34 5.58
N SER A 66 -5.64 5.64 5.71
CA SER A 66 -4.68 6.38 4.90
C SER A 66 -3.64 6.99 5.81
N TRP A 67 -2.36 6.78 5.49
CA TRP A 67 -1.27 7.39 6.25
C TRP A 67 -0.96 8.78 5.67
N PRO A 68 -0.86 9.82 6.52
CA PRO A 68 -0.43 11.14 6.06
C PRO A 68 1.03 11.13 5.59
N GLN A 69 1.87 10.31 6.23
CA GLN A 69 3.28 10.13 5.91
C GLN A 69 3.68 8.66 6.13
N ALA A 70 4.58 8.13 5.30
CA ALA A 70 5.18 6.84 5.54
C ALA A 70 6.12 6.90 6.75
N SER A 71 5.88 6.05 7.75
CA SER A 71 6.80 5.87 8.87
C SER A 71 8.07 5.16 8.42
N ASP A 72 9.16 5.30 9.18
CA ASP A 72 10.44 4.65 8.89
C ASP A 72 10.29 3.13 8.75
N LYS A 73 9.53 2.48 9.63
CA LYS A 73 9.24 1.03 9.53
C LYS A 73 8.55 0.64 8.22
N MET A 74 7.61 1.46 7.76
CA MET A 74 6.89 1.17 6.51
C MET A 74 7.79 1.40 5.31
N THR A 75 8.63 2.44 5.36
CA THR A 75 9.63 2.69 4.32
C THR A 75 10.62 1.53 4.23
N ASP A 76 11.09 1.04 5.37
CA ASP A 76 11.98 -0.12 5.45
C ASP A 76 11.34 -1.40 4.87
N TYR A 77 10.07 -1.66 5.22
CA TYR A 77 9.31 -2.77 4.61
C TYR A 77 9.15 -2.60 3.09
N LEU A 78 8.78 -1.41 2.65
CA LEU A 78 8.55 -1.11 1.24
C LEU A 78 9.81 -1.18 0.40
N ARG A 79 11.01 -0.93 0.94
CA ARG A 79 12.29 -1.10 0.22
C ARG A 79 12.48 -2.49 -0.39
N ARG A 80 11.86 -3.52 0.19
CA ARG A 80 11.86 -4.89 -0.34
C ARG A 80 11.10 -5.02 -1.67
N PHE A 81 10.22 -4.06 -1.93
CA PHE A 81 9.34 -3.95 -3.08
C PHE A 81 9.70 -2.73 -3.94
N GLU A 82 10.90 -2.18 -3.76
CA GLU A 82 11.39 -1.07 -4.56
C GLU A 82 11.42 -1.47 -6.04
N VAL A 83 10.71 -0.71 -6.85
CA VAL A 83 10.82 -0.78 -8.30
C VAL A 83 11.97 0.14 -8.65
N SER A 84 13.19 -0.40 -8.59
CA SER A 84 14.32 0.26 -9.22
C SER A 84 13.97 0.39 -10.70
N CYS A 85 13.75 1.62 -11.16
CA CYS A 85 13.82 1.91 -12.58
C CYS A 85 15.29 1.71 -12.94
N ASP A 86 15.69 0.46 -13.19
CA ASP A 86 16.92 0.16 -13.88
C ASP A 86 16.75 0.77 -15.27
N GLY A 87 17.11 2.05 -15.36
CA GLY A 87 17.43 2.69 -16.62
C GLY A 87 18.64 1.94 -17.13
N GLY A 88 18.37 0.89 -17.90
CA GLY A 88 19.38 0.16 -18.63
C GLY A 88 20.24 1.16 -19.41
N HIS A 89 21.50 1.18 -19.03
CA HIS A 89 22.72 1.50 -19.79
C HIS A 89 22.70 2.72 -20.73
#